data_AF-A0A1Y0BE85-F1
#
_entry.id   AF-A0A1Y0BE85-F1
#
_cell.length_a   1.000
_cell.length_b   1.000
_cell.length_c   1.000
_cell.angle_alpha   90.00
_cell.angle_beta   90.00
_cell.angle_gamma   90.00
#
_symmetry.space_group_name_H-M   'P 1'
#
loop_
_entity.id
_entity.type
_entity.pdbx_description
1 polymer ?
#
loop_
_entity_poly.entity_id
_entity_poly.type
_entity_poly.pdbx_seq_one_letter_code
_entity_poly.pdbx_strand_id
1 'polypeptide(L)'
;MRGLRILITNHFLRSRTGSELYVCDLATSLLRLGHTPIVYSPQLGPTASELRKTTVPVIDNLDALSSPLDLIHAQHHVETMTALLRFPNTPAVFFCHGWLPFEETPPRHPRILRYVAVDDTCRDRLACESGVPEERISVILNSVDLESFLPRSPLPEKPSRALVFSNGASESTYLGAVREACSRTQMTLDVIGADSGNLSSRPQDVLGQYDIVFAKARSALEALAVGNAVVLCDRVGCGPMVTTGDMERLRRLNFGVRAIQEPVTAEILEREIARYDAQDAAQVSRSIRASADREPAIEQIVELYYDVVREFESTNRDLDGEARAEARYLQQLSRHYESERDSILNSRTFRWRKQILNSRFVGGLLRSFAKR
;
A
#
# COMPACT_ATOMS: atom_id res chain seq x y z
N MET A 1 15.14 26.16 2.26
CA MET A 1 16.12 25.21 1.66
C MET A 1 15.81 25.09 0.17
N ARG A 2 16.77 24.72 -0.68
CA ARG A 2 16.51 24.52 -2.12
C ARG A 2 15.59 23.29 -2.30
N GLY A 3 14.61 23.38 -3.20
CA GLY A 3 13.76 22.24 -3.57
C GLY A 3 14.57 21.10 -4.19
N LEU A 4 14.27 19.88 -3.77
CA LEU A 4 14.90 18.64 -4.25
C LEU A 4 14.23 18.11 -5.51
N ARG A 5 15.00 17.52 -6.43
CA ARG A 5 14.51 16.69 -7.53
C ARG A 5 14.51 15.22 -7.11
N ILE A 6 13.30 14.66 -6.98
CA ILE A 6 13.08 13.36 -6.33
C ILE A 6 12.44 12.41 -7.32
N LEU A 7 13.06 11.25 -7.53
CA LEU A 7 12.45 10.15 -8.29
C LEU A 7 11.69 9.22 -7.33
N ILE A 8 10.41 8.99 -7.57
CA ILE A 8 9.54 8.10 -6.81
C ILE A 8 9.31 6.85 -7.64
N THR A 9 9.74 5.68 -7.17
CA THR A 9 9.57 4.42 -7.90
C THR A 9 8.24 3.75 -7.56
N ASN A 10 7.62 3.03 -8.49
CA ASN A 10 6.41 2.26 -8.21
C ASN A 10 6.23 1.08 -9.18
N HIS A 11 5.77 -0.08 -8.71
CA HIS A 11 5.66 -1.30 -9.53
C HIS A 11 4.65 -1.17 -10.69
N PHE A 12 3.48 -0.56 -10.43
CA PHE A 12 2.52 -0.17 -11.47
C PHE A 12 1.71 1.05 -11.03
N LEU A 13 1.23 1.85 -11.98
CA LEU A 13 0.32 2.99 -11.79
C LEU A 13 -0.94 2.84 -12.66
N ARG A 14 -1.50 1.63 -12.64
CA ARG A 14 -2.63 1.23 -13.50
C ARG A 14 -3.95 1.06 -12.74
N SER A 15 -3.93 1.11 -11.41
CA SER A 15 -5.06 0.84 -10.52
C SER A 15 -5.09 1.84 -9.36
N ARG A 16 -6.15 1.79 -8.53
CA ARG A 16 -6.25 2.63 -7.32
C ARG A 16 -6.00 1.77 -6.09
N THR A 17 -4.76 1.29 -5.94
CA THR A 17 -4.33 0.55 -4.73
C THR A 17 -3.61 1.45 -3.74
N GLY A 18 -3.33 0.94 -2.55
CA GLY A 18 -2.76 1.72 -1.44
C GLY A 18 -1.43 2.41 -1.80
N SER A 19 -0.50 1.69 -2.44
CA SER A 19 0.81 2.25 -2.82
C SER A 19 0.72 3.28 -3.96
N GLU A 20 -0.20 3.09 -4.90
CA GLU A 20 -0.45 4.04 -5.99
C GLU A 20 -1.07 5.35 -5.49
N LEU A 21 -2.03 5.26 -4.57
CA LEU A 21 -2.62 6.44 -3.92
C LEU A 21 -1.60 7.15 -3.03
N TYR A 22 -0.76 6.40 -2.29
CA TYR A 22 0.36 6.96 -1.53
C TYR A 22 1.31 7.78 -2.42
N VAL A 23 1.69 7.25 -3.59
CA VAL A 23 2.53 7.97 -4.55
C VAL A 23 1.86 9.26 -5.04
N CYS A 24 0.54 9.23 -5.27
CA CYS A 24 -0.19 10.42 -5.67
C CYS A 24 -0.19 11.49 -4.56
N ASP A 25 -0.44 11.09 -3.31
CA ASP A 25 -0.41 11.99 -2.16
C ASP A 25 1.00 12.58 -1.94
N LEU A 26 2.04 11.73 -1.99
CA LEU A 26 3.42 12.14 -1.82
C LEU A 26 3.86 13.11 -2.91
N ALA A 27 3.68 12.74 -4.18
CA ALA A 27 4.15 13.53 -5.30
C ALA A 27 3.42 14.89 -5.37
N THR A 28 2.11 14.94 -5.13
CA THR A 28 1.39 16.22 -5.12
C THR A 28 1.78 17.10 -3.94
N SER A 29 2.03 16.53 -2.76
CA SER A 29 2.50 17.28 -1.58
C SER A 29 3.92 17.83 -1.79
N LEU A 30 4.84 17.03 -2.33
CA LEU A 30 6.19 17.47 -2.67
C LEU A 30 6.18 18.62 -3.69
N LEU A 31 5.30 18.53 -4.72
CA LEU A 31 5.14 19.60 -5.70
C LEU A 31 4.65 20.91 -5.04
N ARG A 32 3.66 20.83 -4.14
CA ARG A 32 3.15 22.00 -3.39
C ARG A 32 4.24 22.65 -2.53
N LEU A 33 5.13 21.84 -1.94
CA LEU A 33 6.26 22.29 -1.13
C LEU A 33 7.44 22.83 -1.96
N GLY A 34 7.33 22.90 -3.29
CA GLY A 34 8.35 23.46 -4.17
C GLY A 34 9.49 22.49 -4.55
N HIS A 35 9.30 21.19 -4.31
CA HIS A 35 10.18 20.15 -4.83
C HIS A 35 9.81 19.78 -6.27
N THR A 36 10.68 19.03 -6.94
CA THR A 36 10.45 18.50 -8.29
C THR A 36 10.30 16.98 -8.23
N PRO A 37 9.10 16.47 -7.90
CA PRO A 37 8.84 15.04 -7.91
C PRO A 37 8.70 14.52 -9.34
N ILE A 38 9.26 13.35 -9.60
CA ILE A 38 9.12 12.59 -10.85
C ILE A 38 8.71 11.19 -10.45
N VAL A 39 7.69 10.63 -11.08
CA VAL A 39 7.25 9.26 -10.77
C VAL A 39 7.64 8.30 -11.88
N TYR A 40 8.28 7.20 -11.50
CA TYR A 40 8.64 6.12 -12.41
C TYR A 40 7.82 4.87 -12.12
N SER A 41 7.27 4.27 -13.18
CA SER A 41 6.67 2.95 -13.11
C SER A 41 6.72 2.24 -14.46
N PRO A 42 7.09 0.94 -14.53
CA PRO A 42 7.15 0.20 -15.79
C PRO A 42 5.77 -0.07 -16.40
N GLN A 43 4.68 0.10 -15.63
CA GLN A 43 3.32 -0.14 -16.08
C GLN A 43 2.43 1.06 -15.75
N LEU A 44 2.11 1.86 -16.76
CA LEU A 44 1.26 3.04 -16.62
C LEU A 44 -0.20 2.74 -16.93
N GLY A 45 -1.10 3.52 -16.33
CA GLY A 45 -2.53 3.46 -16.62
C GLY A 45 -3.30 4.68 -16.11
N PRO A 46 -4.58 4.52 -15.72
CA PRO A 46 -5.44 5.62 -15.28
C PRO A 46 -4.82 6.48 -14.17
N THR A 47 -4.22 5.86 -13.15
CA THR A 47 -3.61 6.59 -12.03
C THR A 47 -2.41 7.43 -12.47
N ALA A 48 -1.56 6.90 -13.36
CA ALA A 48 -0.51 7.70 -13.99
C ALA A 48 -1.08 8.90 -14.77
N SER A 49 -2.19 8.70 -15.48
CA SER A 49 -2.84 9.77 -16.26
C SER A 49 -3.42 10.86 -15.35
N GLU A 50 -3.99 10.49 -14.21
CA GLU A 50 -4.48 11.44 -13.19
C GLU A 50 -3.32 12.23 -12.57
N LEU A 51 -2.23 11.56 -12.21
CA LEU A 51 -1.08 12.22 -11.63
C LEU A 51 -0.42 13.20 -12.62
N ARG A 52 -0.39 12.88 -13.91
CA ARG A 52 0.08 13.83 -14.94
C ARG A 52 -0.78 15.08 -15.04
N LYS A 53 -2.10 15.00 -14.77
CA LYS A 53 -2.99 16.18 -14.76
C LYS A 53 -2.65 17.15 -13.64
N THR A 54 -1.97 16.70 -12.57
CA THR A 54 -1.45 17.58 -11.51
C THR A 54 -0.08 18.16 -11.85
N THR A 55 0.39 18.01 -13.10
CA THR A 55 1.67 18.49 -13.62
C THR A 55 2.91 17.75 -13.11
N VAL A 56 2.73 16.65 -12.37
CA VAL A 56 3.82 15.75 -11.98
C VAL A 56 4.25 14.91 -13.20
N PRO A 57 5.53 14.92 -13.62
CA PRO A 57 6.03 14.03 -14.66
C PRO A 57 5.91 12.55 -14.23
N VAL A 58 5.36 11.72 -15.12
CA VAL A 58 5.28 10.26 -14.95
C VAL A 58 5.95 9.59 -16.15
N ILE A 59 6.90 8.70 -15.88
CA ILE A 59 7.73 8.03 -16.89
C ILE A 59 7.71 6.51 -16.68
N ASP A 60 7.86 5.78 -17.77
CA ASP A 60 8.06 4.32 -17.82
C ASP A 60 9.46 3.93 -18.30
N ASN A 61 10.24 4.91 -18.76
CA ASN A 61 11.61 4.74 -19.16
C ASN A 61 12.50 5.78 -18.45
N LEU A 62 13.42 5.29 -17.62
CA LEU A 62 14.34 6.14 -16.87
C LEU A 62 15.33 6.91 -17.78
N ASP A 63 15.55 6.47 -19.02
CA ASP A 63 16.37 7.20 -19.99
C ASP A 63 15.73 8.51 -20.48
N ALA A 64 14.43 8.70 -20.24
CA ALA A 64 13.77 9.98 -20.46
C ALA A 64 14.30 11.10 -19.54
N LEU A 65 15.01 10.75 -18.46
CA LEU A 65 15.60 11.71 -17.53
C LEU A 65 17.09 11.95 -17.85
N SER A 66 17.36 13.18 -18.28
CA SER A 66 18.71 13.71 -18.51
C SER A 66 19.24 14.54 -17.34
N SER A 67 18.36 15.03 -16.48
CA SER A 67 18.73 15.92 -15.39
C SER A 67 19.13 15.14 -14.14
N PRO A 68 20.11 15.62 -13.34
CA PRO A 68 20.56 14.92 -12.13
C PRO A 68 19.45 14.88 -11.08
N LEU A 69 19.34 13.76 -10.36
CA LEU A 69 18.43 13.58 -9.23
C LEU A 69 19.17 13.83 -7.93
N ASP A 70 18.50 14.48 -6.98
CA ASP A 70 19.03 14.68 -5.63
C ASP A 70 18.76 13.44 -4.76
N LEU A 71 17.62 12.76 -4.97
CA LEU A 71 17.20 11.60 -4.19
C LEU A 71 16.31 10.65 -5.00
N ILE A 72 16.39 9.35 -4.68
CA ILE A 72 15.35 8.36 -5.04
C ILE A 72 14.51 8.06 -3.79
N HIS A 73 13.22 8.40 -3.82
CA HIS A 73 12.22 7.79 -2.96
C HIS A 73 11.88 6.41 -3.53
N ALA A 74 12.49 5.40 -2.95
CA ALA A 74 12.39 4.04 -3.42
C ALA A 74 11.23 3.32 -2.72
N GLN A 75 10.31 2.78 -3.50
CA GLN A 75 9.39 1.73 -3.09
C GLN A 75 9.26 0.72 -4.23
N HIS A 76 8.91 -0.51 -3.87
CA HIS A 76 8.93 -1.69 -4.72
C HIS A 76 10.34 -2.14 -5.20
N HIS A 77 10.60 -3.44 -5.05
CA HIS A 77 11.92 -4.06 -5.04
C HIS A 77 12.70 -3.88 -6.34
N VAL A 78 12.10 -4.25 -7.48
CA VAL A 78 12.78 -4.24 -8.78
C VAL A 78 12.98 -2.81 -9.26
N GLU A 79 11.94 -1.99 -9.14
CA GLU A 79 11.97 -0.61 -9.60
C GLU A 79 12.99 0.23 -8.84
N THR A 80 13.15 -0.03 -7.53
CA THR A 80 14.22 0.55 -6.71
C THR A 80 15.61 0.26 -7.30
N MET A 81 15.91 -1.00 -7.58
CA MET A 81 17.22 -1.40 -8.10
C MET A 81 17.44 -0.92 -9.52
N THR A 82 16.40 -0.91 -10.36
CA THR A 82 16.47 -0.33 -11.71
C THR A 82 16.82 1.17 -11.65
N ALA A 83 16.18 1.93 -10.75
CA ALA A 83 16.47 3.34 -10.55
C ALA A 83 17.90 3.58 -10.04
N LEU A 84 18.33 2.81 -9.02
CA LEU A 84 19.68 2.91 -8.48
C LEU A 84 20.75 2.65 -9.53
N LEU A 85 20.59 1.62 -10.37
CA LEU A 85 21.54 1.28 -11.42
C LEU A 85 21.61 2.35 -12.51
N ARG A 86 20.49 2.99 -12.83
CA ARG A 86 20.44 4.06 -13.84
C ARG A 86 20.99 5.40 -13.33
N PHE A 87 20.89 5.67 -12.03
CA PHE A 87 21.36 6.91 -11.40
C PHE A 87 22.45 6.59 -10.36
N PRO A 88 23.69 6.29 -10.81
CA PRO A 88 24.74 5.80 -9.94
C PRO A 88 25.21 6.84 -8.91
N ASN A 89 24.89 8.11 -9.07
CA ASN A 89 25.32 9.21 -8.19
C ASN A 89 24.20 9.73 -7.28
N THR A 90 23.12 8.96 -7.11
CA THR A 90 21.95 9.39 -6.34
C THR A 90 21.71 8.46 -5.15
N PRO A 91 21.55 8.99 -3.93
CA PRO A 91 21.16 8.21 -2.75
C PRO A 91 19.67 7.87 -2.77
N ALA A 92 19.29 6.90 -1.96
CA ALA A 92 17.91 6.45 -1.83
C ALA A 92 17.46 6.28 -0.38
N VAL A 93 16.16 6.46 -0.19
CA VAL A 93 15.41 5.99 0.98
C VAL A 93 14.43 4.93 0.52
N PHE A 94 14.36 3.78 1.20
CA PHE A 94 13.46 2.70 0.82
C PHE A 94 12.24 2.63 1.75
N PHE A 95 11.03 2.76 1.21
CA PHE A 95 9.77 2.64 1.94
C PHE A 95 9.19 1.23 1.76
N CYS A 96 8.94 0.57 2.88
CA CYS A 96 8.29 -0.73 2.98
C CYS A 96 6.82 -0.53 3.36
N HIS A 97 5.91 -0.83 2.43
CA HIS A 97 4.47 -0.61 2.57
C HIS A 97 3.70 -1.90 2.88
N GLY A 98 4.35 -3.06 2.78
CA GLY A 98 3.66 -4.35 2.91
C GLY A 98 4.48 -5.49 3.50
N TRP A 99 3.75 -6.46 4.02
CA TRP A 99 4.31 -7.57 4.79
C TRP A 99 4.74 -8.79 3.95
N LEU A 100 4.02 -9.12 2.87
CA LEU A 100 4.20 -10.41 2.15
C LEU A 100 4.82 -10.32 0.75
N PRO A 101 4.42 -9.38 -0.13
CA PRO A 101 4.80 -9.47 -1.54
C PRO A 101 6.32 -9.40 -1.72
N PHE A 102 6.81 -10.03 -2.79
CA PHE A 102 8.22 -9.91 -3.18
C PHE A 102 8.57 -8.46 -3.49
N GLU A 103 7.65 -7.74 -4.12
CA GLU A 103 7.77 -6.32 -4.44
C GLU A 103 8.07 -5.49 -3.19
N GLU A 104 7.60 -5.89 -2.01
CA GLU A 104 7.83 -5.16 -0.75
C GLU A 104 9.15 -5.55 -0.05
N THR A 105 9.89 -6.51 -0.61
CA THR A 105 11.18 -6.95 -0.05
C THR A 105 12.21 -5.82 -0.20
N PRO A 106 12.87 -5.37 0.87
CA PRO A 106 13.87 -4.30 0.75
C PRO A 106 15.13 -4.81 0.02
N PRO A 107 15.52 -4.19 -1.12
CA PRO A 107 16.81 -4.50 -1.72
C PRO A 107 17.96 -4.00 -0.84
N ARG A 108 19.11 -4.67 -0.92
CA ARG A 108 20.32 -4.33 -0.17
C ARG A 108 21.31 -3.61 -1.07
N HIS A 109 21.44 -2.31 -0.87
CA HIS A 109 22.37 -1.51 -1.64
C HIS A 109 23.03 -0.41 -0.78
N PRO A 110 24.35 -0.16 -0.90
CA PRO A 110 25.05 0.87 -0.10
C PRO A 110 24.46 2.28 -0.24
N ARG A 111 23.90 2.61 -1.41
CA ARG A 111 23.21 3.89 -1.66
C ARG A 111 21.81 4.00 -1.03
N ILE A 112 21.24 2.93 -0.46
CA ILE A 112 20.02 3.01 0.34
C ILE A 112 20.44 3.30 1.78
N LEU A 113 20.37 4.56 2.18
CA LEU A 113 20.90 5.04 3.46
C LEU A 113 19.88 4.89 4.60
N ARG A 114 18.59 4.90 4.28
CA ARG A 114 17.49 4.74 5.24
C ARG A 114 16.40 3.83 4.70
N TYR A 115 15.80 3.07 5.60
CA TYR A 115 14.63 2.23 5.34
C TYR A 115 13.49 2.72 6.22
N VAL A 116 12.35 2.98 5.61
CA VAL A 116 11.17 3.51 6.29
C VAL A 116 10.09 2.44 6.29
N ALA A 117 9.59 2.12 7.49
CA ALA A 117 8.43 1.28 7.68
C ALA A 117 7.19 2.14 7.92
N VAL A 118 6.05 1.76 7.34
CA VAL A 118 4.78 2.48 7.53
C VAL A 118 3.98 2.04 8.76
N ASP A 119 4.46 1.00 9.44
CA ASP A 119 3.91 0.44 10.67
C ASP A 119 4.93 -0.49 11.34
N ASP A 120 4.61 -0.96 12.55
CA ASP A 120 5.48 -1.88 13.29
C ASP A 120 5.58 -3.26 12.64
N THR A 121 4.61 -3.64 11.80
CA THR A 121 4.67 -4.92 11.06
C THR A 121 5.77 -4.87 10.00
N CYS A 122 5.83 -3.78 9.24
CA CYS A 122 6.87 -3.52 8.25
C CYS A 122 8.22 -3.27 8.94
N ARG A 123 8.24 -2.62 10.11
CA ARG A 123 9.47 -2.46 10.91
C ARG A 123 10.10 -3.82 11.23
N ASP A 124 9.28 -4.77 11.69
CA ASP A 124 9.76 -6.12 11.98
C ASP A 124 10.23 -6.85 10.72
N ARG A 125 9.58 -6.64 9.57
CA ARG A 125 10.06 -7.21 8.29
C ARG A 125 11.45 -6.69 7.95
N LEU A 126 11.65 -5.39 8.08
CA LEU A 126 12.93 -4.73 7.82
C LEU A 126 14.02 -5.25 8.79
N ALA A 127 13.75 -5.26 10.09
CA ALA A 127 14.73 -5.65 11.10
C ALA A 127 14.98 -7.18 11.10
N CYS A 128 13.92 -7.98 11.20
CA CYS A 128 14.01 -9.41 11.53
C CYS A 128 14.11 -10.31 10.29
N GLU A 129 13.32 -10.06 9.24
CA GLU A 129 13.37 -10.92 8.02
C GLU A 129 14.48 -10.50 7.08
N SER A 130 14.72 -9.18 6.98
CA SER A 130 15.67 -8.64 6.01
C SER A 130 17.04 -8.39 6.63
N GLY A 131 17.14 -8.21 7.96
CA GLY A 131 18.39 -7.90 8.66
C GLY A 131 18.85 -6.45 8.45
N VAL A 132 17.93 -5.48 8.38
CA VAL A 132 18.32 -4.06 8.26
C VAL A 132 18.82 -3.62 9.63
N PRO A 133 20.00 -2.99 9.76
CA PRO A 133 20.43 -2.42 11.04
C PRO A 133 19.40 -1.42 11.57
N GLU A 134 19.03 -1.52 12.84
CA GLU A 134 17.95 -0.73 13.43
C GLU A 134 18.20 0.78 13.34
N GLU A 135 19.45 1.22 13.41
CA GLU A 135 19.85 2.62 13.25
C GLU A 135 19.57 3.19 11.86
N ARG A 136 19.32 2.32 10.86
CA ARG A 136 18.90 2.71 9.51
C ARG A 136 17.40 2.59 9.29
N ILE A 137 16.64 2.14 10.28
CA ILE A 137 15.19 1.98 10.19
C ILE A 137 14.50 3.16 10.88
N SER A 138 13.53 3.75 10.20
CA SER A 138 12.61 4.72 10.80
C SER A 138 11.16 4.27 10.57
N VAL A 139 10.25 4.68 11.46
CA VAL A 139 8.82 4.39 11.29
C VAL A 139 8.10 5.71 11.04
N ILE A 140 7.55 5.86 9.83
CA ILE A 140 6.70 7.00 9.45
C ILE A 140 5.34 6.43 9.09
N LEU A 141 4.37 6.62 9.98
CA LEU A 141 3.05 6.01 9.83
C LEU A 141 2.29 6.61 8.64
N ASN A 142 1.50 5.80 7.95
CA ASN A 142 0.60 6.29 6.89
C ASN A 142 -0.33 7.39 7.41
N SER A 143 -0.67 8.34 6.57
CA SER A 143 -1.49 9.51 6.89
C SER A 143 -2.74 9.60 6.00
N VAL A 144 -3.60 10.59 6.28
CA VAL A 144 -4.82 10.90 5.54
C VAL A 144 -4.80 12.37 5.15
N ASP A 145 -5.30 12.65 3.94
CA ASP A 145 -5.60 14.00 3.49
C ASP A 145 -6.79 14.58 4.25
N LEU A 146 -6.55 15.26 5.37
CA LEU A 146 -7.62 15.84 6.20
C LEU A 146 -8.31 17.04 5.54
N GLU A 147 -7.72 17.63 4.50
CA GLU A 147 -8.37 18.65 3.67
C GLU A 147 -9.48 18.03 2.82
N SER A 148 -9.25 16.83 2.30
CA SER A 148 -10.21 16.10 1.45
C SER A 148 -11.23 15.29 2.28
N PHE A 149 -10.78 14.60 3.33
CA PHE A 149 -11.62 13.73 4.17
C PHE A 149 -12.19 14.53 5.35
N LEU A 150 -13.29 15.22 5.09
CA LEU A 150 -13.98 16.06 6.07
C LEU A 150 -14.80 15.24 7.08
N PRO A 151 -14.98 15.74 8.32
CA PRO A 151 -15.82 15.08 9.31
C PRO A 151 -17.28 14.95 8.85
N ARG A 152 -17.90 13.80 9.12
CA ARG A 152 -19.35 13.59 8.96
C ARG A 152 -20.16 14.21 10.10
N SER A 153 -21.46 14.33 9.90
CA SER A 153 -22.42 14.62 10.97
C SER A 153 -22.36 13.55 12.09
N PRO A 154 -22.81 13.84 13.32
CA PRO A 154 -22.77 12.86 14.42
C PRO A 154 -23.38 11.51 14.07
N LEU A 155 -22.79 10.43 14.58
CA LEU A 155 -23.30 9.07 14.46
C LEU A 155 -24.64 8.91 15.19
N PRO A 156 -25.60 8.13 14.65
CA PRO A 156 -26.85 7.84 15.34
C PRO A 156 -26.63 6.93 16.56
N GLU A 157 -27.57 6.92 17.51
CA GLU A 157 -27.50 6.01 18.66
C GLU A 157 -27.53 4.53 18.25
N LYS A 158 -28.23 4.20 17.17
CA LYS A 158 -28.27 2.86 16.57
C LYS A 158 -27.83 2.93 15.11
N PRO A 159 -26.83 2.13 14.69
CA PRO A 159 -26.34 2.15 13.32
C PRO A 159 -27.36 1.49 12.38
N SER A 160 -27.46 2.00 11.15
CA SER A 160 -28.42 1.53 10.15
C SER A 160 -27.81 1.31 8.76
N ARG A 161 -26.68 1.97 8.49
CA ARG A 161 -25.96 1.92 7.21
C ARG A 161 -24.54 1.44 7.41
N ALA A 162 -24.20 0.36 6.72
CA ALA A 162 -22.87 -0.23 6.71
C ALA A 162 -22.25 -0.17 5.31
N LEU A 163 -20.92 -0.09 5.27
CA LEU A 163 -20.14 -0.16 4.04
C LEU A 163 -19.00 -1.17 4.20
N VAL A 164 -18.80 -2.05 3.22
CA VAL A 164 -17.49 -2.69 3.02
C VAL A 164 -16.67 -1.81 2.09
N PHE A 165 -15.53 -1.31 2.59
CA PHE A 165 -14.60 -0.46 1.83
C PHE A 165 -13.27 -1.18 1.63
N SER A 166 -13.18 -1.98 0.56
CA SER A 166 -11.99 -2.78 0.24
C SER A 166 -11.99 -3.20 -1.23
N ASN A 167 -10.84 -3.06 -1.88
CA ASN A 167 -10.67 -3.54 -3.26
C ASN A 167 -10.82 -5.05 -3.40
N GLY A 168 -10.56 -5.82 -2.35
CA GLY A 168 -10.61 -7.29 -2.37
C GLY A 168 -11.96 -7.89 -1.99
N ALA A 169 -13.01 -7.06 -1.83
CA ALA A 169 -14.32 -7.50 -1.40
C ALA A 169 -15.15 -8.07 -2.56
N SER A 170 -15.45 -9.37 -2.51
CA SER A 170 -16.38 -10.04 -3.42
C SER A 170 -17.13 -11.19 -2.73
N GLU A 171 -18.22 -11.67 -3.35
CA GLU A 171 -18.99 -12.82 -2.86
C GLU A 171 -18.14 -14.11 -2.75
N SER A 172 -17.04 -14.21 -3.49
CA SER A 172 -16.08 -15.33 -3.41
C SER A 172 -15.07 -15.21 -2.25
N THR A 173 -15.13 -14.13 -1.47
CA THR A 173 -14.20 -13.82 -0.39
C THR A 173 -14.93 -13.78 0.96
N TYR A 174 -14.88 -12.65 1.67
CA TYR A 174 -15.42 -12.48 3.01
C TYR A 174 -16.76 -11.72 3.03
N LEU A 175 -17.22 -11.25 1.87
CA LEU A 175 -18.43 -10.41 1.77
C LEU A 175 -19.70 -11.10 2.26
N GLY A 176 -19.84 -12.42 2.02
CA GLY A 176 -21.01 -13.19 2.47
C GLY A 176 -21.20 -13.14 3.98
N ALA A 177 -20.12 -13.30 4.74
CA ALA A 177 -20.16 -13.22 6.21
C ALA A 177 -20.52 -11.82 6.71
N VAL A 178 -20.02 -10.76 6.05
CA VAL A 178 -20.36 -9.38 6.40
C VAL A 178 -21.83 -9.08 6.11
N ARG A 179 -22.35 -9.55 4.97
CA ARG A 179 -23.76 -9.39 4.61
C ARG A 179 -24.67 -10.09 5.59
N GLU A 180 -24.31 -11.30 6.02
CA GLU A 180 -25.05 -12.04 7.03
C GLU A 180 -25.06 -11.32 8.38
N ALA A 181 -23.91 -10.84 8.86
CA ALA A 181 -23.82 -10.06 10.10
C ALA A 181 -24.67 -8.78 10.04
N CYS A 182 -24.62 -8.04 8.93
CA CYS A 182 -25.45 -6.85 8.72
C CYS A 182 -26.96 -7.20 8.70
N SER A 183 -27.33 -8.32 8.09
CA SER A 183 -28.73 -8.79 8.08
C SER A 183 -29.23 -9.13 9.48
N ARG A 184 -28.42 -9.82 10.30
CA ARG A 184 -28.76 -10.17 11.68
C ARG A 184 -28.92 -8.93 12.57
N THR A 185 -28.16 -7.88 12.28
CA THR A 185 -28.15 -6.60 13.01
C THR A 185 -29.03 -5.53 12.36
N GLN A 186 -29.87 -5.90 11.38
CA GLN A 186 -30.84 -5.03 10.71
C GLN A 186 -30.23 -3.79 10.02
N MET A 187 -28.99 -3.90 9.53
CA MET A 187 -28.31 -2.85 8.77
C MET A 187 -28.38 -3.07 7.26
N THR A 188 -28.48 -1.97 6.52
CA THR A 188 -28.27 -1.96 5.06
C THR A 188 -26.77 -1.99 4.75
N LEU A 189 -26.35 -2.77 3.76
CA LEU A 189 -24.94 -2.94 3.41
C LEU A 189 -24.68 -2.55 1.95
N ASP A 190 -23.81 -1.57 1.76
CA ASP A 190 -23.20 -1.24 0.47
C ASP A 190 -21.75 -1.75 0.40
N VAL A 191 -21.20 -1.86 -0.82
CA VAL A 191 -19.83 -2.33 -1.05
C VAL A 191 -19.13 -1.43 -2.05
N ILE A 192 -17.96 -0.91 -1.68
CA ILE A 192 -17.09 -0.13 -2.56
C ILE A 192 -15.73 -0.83 -2.66
N GLY A 193 -15.33 -1.17 -3.88
CA GLY A 193 -14.12 -1.94 -4.16
C GLY A 193 -13.99 -2.36 -5.63
N ALA A 194 -12.75 -2.65 -6.04
CA ALA A 194 -12.47 -3.17 -7.38
C ALA A 194 -13.16 -4.52 -7.64
N ASP A 195 -13.00 -5.50 -6.74
CA ASP A 195 -13.54 -6.85 -6.93
C ASP A 195 -15.07 -6.94 -6.81
N SER A 196 -15.72 -5.90 -6.27
CA SER A 196 -17.18 -5.76 -6.27
C SER A 196 -17.72 -5.06 -7.52
N GLY A 197 -16.85 -4.57 -8.41
CA GLY A 197 -17.22 -3.80 -9.59
C GLY A 197 -17.70 -2.38 -9.29
N ASN A 198 -17.62 -1.91 -8.04
CA ASN A 198 -18.06 -0.59 -7.60
C ASN A 198 -16.89 0.21 -7.04
N LEU A 199 -16.00 0.67 -7.92
CA LEU A 199 -14.83 1.45 -7.54
C LEU A 199 -15.21 2.94 -7.38
N SER A 200 -14.86 3.54 -6.24
CA SER A 200 -15.01 5.00 -6.05
C SER A 200 -13.69 5.72 -6.32
N SER A 201 -13.72 6.75 -7.16
CA SER A 201 -12.60 7.67 -7.35
C SER A 201 -12.52 8.76 -6.28
N ARG A 202 -13.63 8.99 -5.57
CA ARG A 202 -13.79 10.04 -4.54
C ARG A 202 -14.42 9.47 -3.27
N PRO A 203 -13.73 8.56 -2.55
CA PRO A 203 -14.25 7.97 -1.30
C PRO A 203 -14.61 9.03 -0.24
N GLN A 204 -13.91 10.17 -0.23
CA GLN A 204 -14.19 11.29 0.67
C GLN A 204 -15.61 11.86 0.56
N ASP A 205 -16.26 11.75 -0.60
CA ASP A 205 -17.61 12.28 -0.81
C ASP A 205 -18.71 11.30 -0.34
N VAL A 206 -18.35 10.03 -0.11
CA VAL A 206 -19.34 8.96 0.16
C VAL A 206 -19.23 8.38 1.56
N LEU A 207 -18.04 8.35 2.16
CA LEU A 207 -17.81 7.74 3.48
C LEU A 207 -18.72 8.33 4.57
N GLY A 208 -19.01 9.63 4.52
CA GLY A 208 -19.84 10.30 5.53
C GLY A 208 -21.28 9.79 5.62
N GLN A 209 -21.75 9.03 4.62
CA GLN A 209 -23.12 8.49 4.54
C GLN A 209 -23.33 7.20 5.34
N TYR A 210 -22.25 6.61 5.87
CA TYR A 210 -22.28 5.32 6.56
C TYR A 210 -22.05 5.48 8.06
N ASP A 211 -22.61 4.56 8.84
CA ASP A 211 -22.44 4.52 10.29
C ASP A 211 -21.27 3.61 10.65
N ILE A 212 -21.26 2.40 10.08
CA ILE A 212 -20.21 1.39 10.25
C ILE A 212 -19.49 1.13 8.92
N VAL A 213 -18.15 1.10 8.95
CA VAL A 213 -17.33 0.72 7.80
C VAL A 213 -16.48 -0.50 8.15
N PHE A 214 -16.57 -1.55 7.33
CA PHE A 214 -15.67 -2.70 7.36
C PHE A 214 -14.50 -2.43 6.43
N ALA A 215 -13.31 -2.24 7.00
CA ALA A 215 -12.12 -1.86 6.24
C ALA A 215 -10.83 -2.29 6.95
N LYS A 216 -9.69 -2.10 6.26
CA LYS A 216 -8.36 -2.24 6.85
C LYS A 216 -7.43 -1.13 6.33
N ALA A 217 -6.27 -0.99 6.94
CA ALA A 217 -5.18 -0.16 6.43
C ALA A 217 -5.64 1.27 6.11
N ARG A 218 -5.24 1.80 4.94
CA ARG A 218 -5.61 3.12 4.47
C ARG A 218 -7.13 3.35 4.48
N SER A 219 -7.92 2.40 4.01
CA SER A 219 -9.38 2.51 3.96
C SER A 219 -10.01 2.64 5.35
N ALA A 220 -9.46 1.93 6.35
CA ALA A 220 -9.87 2.09 7.74
C ALA A 220 -9.47 3.48 8.26
N LEU A 221 -8.24 3.91 8.01
CA LEU A 221 -7.74 5.22 8.45
C LEU A 221 -8.56 6.38 7.88
N GLU A 222 -8.91 6.32 6.59
CA GLU A 222 -9.79 7.29 5.92
C GLU A 222 -11.19 7.33 6.54
N ALA A 223 -11.82 6.17 6.77
CA ALA A 223 -13.14 6.09 7.40
C ALA A 223 -13.14 6.60 8.86
N LEU A 224 -12.10 6.27 9.63
CA LEU A 224 -11.92 6.80 10.99
C LEU A 224 -11.76 8.33 10.99
N ALA A 225 -11.00 8.89 10.05
CA ALA A 225 -10.78 10.34 9.93
C ALA A 225 -12.06 11.11 9.57
N VAL A 226 -12.97 10.49 8.80
CA VAL A 226 -14.31 11.02 8.51
C VAL A 226 -15.21 10.92 9.74
N GLY A 227 -15.04 9.89 10.58
CA GLY A 227 -15.81 9.68 11.80
C GLY A 227 -16.85 8.56 11.73
N ASN A 228 -16.62 7.58 10.86
CA ASN A 228 -17.35 6.32 10.90
C ASN A 228 -16.90 5.46 12.10
N ALA A 229 -17.78 4.63 12.62
CA ALA A 229 -17.35 3.48 13.42
C ALA A 229 -16.73 2.44 12.47
N VAL A 230 -15.61 1.81 12.86
CA VAL A 230 -14.87 0.91 11.97
C VAL A 230 -14.67 -0.46 12.61
N VAL A 231 -15.08 -1.51 11.90
CA VAL A 231 -14.67 -2.89 12.19
C VAL A 231 -13.52 -3.25 11.26
N LEU A 232 -12.41 -3.70 11.84
CA LEU A 232 -11.28 -4.14 11.01
C LEU A 232 -11.60 -5.46 10.32
N CYS A 233 -11.63 -5.46 8.99
CA CYS A 233 -12.01 -6.65 8.23
C CYS A 233 -11.45 -6.63 6.81
N ASP A 234 -10.91 -7.77 6.37
CA ASP A 234 -10.48 -8.00 4.99
C ASP A 234 -10.45 -9.50 4.69
N ARG A 235 -10.07 -9.87 3.46
CA ARG A 235 -9.93 -11.25 3.01
C ARG A 235 -9.08 -12.15 3.92
N VAL A 236 -8.08 -11.58 4.59
CA VAL A 236 -7.15 -12.34 5.45
C VAL A 236 -7.71 -12.63 6.84
N GLY A 237 -8.75 -11.92 7.27
CA GLY A 237 -9.31 -12.03 8.62
C GLY A 237 -10.11 -10.81 9.05
N CYS A 238 -10.71 -10.90 10.23
CA CYS A 238 -11.31 -9.78 10.92
C CYS A 238 -10.61 -9.52 12.26
N GLY A 239 -10.85 -8.33 12.77
CA GLY A 239 -10.31 -7.82 14.02
C GLY A 239 -11.36 -6.95 14.70
N PRO A 240 -10.96 -6.19 15.73
CA PRO A 240 -11.91 -5.54 16.60
C PRO A 240 -12.64 -4.38 15.92
N MET A 241 -13.78 -3.98 16.49
CA MET A 241 -14.22 -2.59 16.39
C MET A 241 -13.13 -1.68 16.95
N VAL A 242 -12.71 -0.68 16.18
CA VAL A 242 -11.74 0.31 16.64
C VAL A 242 -12.40 1.18 17.69
N THR A 243 -11.87 1.12 18.91
CA THR A 243 -12.31 1.96 20.03
C THR A 243 -11.16 2.83 20.56
N THR A 244 -11.47 3.82 21.40
CA THR A 244 -10.45 4.66 22.04
C THR A 244 -9.42 3.85 22.83
N GLY A 245 -9.84 2.75 23.48
CA GLY A 245 -8.97 1.89 24.29
C GLY A 245 -7.90 1.13 23.52
N ASP A 246 -8.11 0.89 22.22
CA ASP A 246 -7.17 0.14 21.37
C ASP A 246 -6.51 1.01 20.29
N MET A 247 -6.92 2.28 20.16
CA MET A 247 -6.57 3.14 19.03
C MET A 247 -5.06 3.27 18.82
N GLU A 248 -4.30 3.58 19.87
CA GLU A 248 -2.85 3.78 19.78
C GLU A 248 -2.14 2.52 19.27
N ARG A 249 -2.47 1.36 19.85
CA ARG A 249 -1.93 0.06 19.42
C ARG A 249 -2.30 -0.26 17.97
N LEU A 250 -3.57 -0.09 17.60
CA LEU A 250 -4.06 -0.38 16.24
C LEU A 250 -3.44 0.57 15.21
N ARG A 251 -3.21 1.83 15.59
CA ARG A 251 -2.55 2.84 14.76
C ARG A 251 -1.11 2.46 14.44
N ARG A 252 -0.37 1.95 15.42
CA ARG A 252 1.00 1.40 15.22
C ARG A 252 1.04 0.17 14.32
N LEU A 253 -0.06 -0.56 14.22
CA LEU A 253 -0.24 -1.67 13.28
C LEU A 253 -0.90 -1.24 11.97
N ASN A 254 -1.07 0.07 11.76
CA ASN A 254 -1.72 0.67 10.59
C ASN A 254 -3.08 0.03 10.30
N PHE A 255 -3.82 -0.42 11.31
CA PHE A 255 -5.11 -1.10 11.13
C PHE A 255 -5.01 -2.27 10.14
N GLY A 256 -3.81 -2.87 10.05
CA GLY A 256 -3.41 -3.78 8.99
C GLY A 256 -3.49 -5.24 9.40
N VAL A 257 -2.79 -6.09 8.64
CA VAL A 257 -2.91 -7.56 8.72
C VAL A 257 -2.68 -8.12 10.13
N ARG A 258 -1.75 -7.53 10.91
CA ARG A 258 -1.46 -7.97 12.27
C ARG A 258 -2.60 -7.70 13.27
N ALA A 259 -3.53 -6.80 12.93
CA ALA A 259 -4.71 -6.49 13.74
C ALA A 259 -5.94 -7.35 13.41
N ILE A 260 -5.91 -8.14 12.32
CA ILE A 260 -7.06 -8.90 11.81
C ILE A 260 -6.76 -10.40 11.75
N GLN A 261 -6.72 -11.04 12.92
CA GLN A 261 -6.28 -12.43 13.08
C GLN A 261 -7.43 -13.44 13.27
N GLU A 262 -8.66 -12.96 13.47
CA GLU A 262 -9.82 -13.84 13.61
C GLU A 262 -10.38 -14.26 12.24
N PRO A 263 -10.99 -15.45 12.13
CA PRO A 263 -11.68 -15.85 10.91
C PRO A 263 -12.90 -14.95 10.68
N VAL A 264 -13.16 -14.61 9.41
CA VAL A 264 -14.32 -13.77 9.09
C VAL A 264 -15.60 -14.62 9.11
N THR A 265 -16.31 -14.62 10.24
CA THR A 265 -17.63 -15.24 10.39
C THR A 265 -18.68 -14.21 10.82
N ALA A 266 -19.96 -14.50 10.54
CA ALA A 266 -21.05 -13.60 10.90
C ALA A 266 -21.14 -13.37 12.42
N GLU A 267 -20.88 -14.41 13.22
CA GLU A 267 -20.92 -14.37 14.69
C GLU A 267 -19.85 -13.44 15.27
N ILE A 268 -18.64 -13.51 14.72
CA ILE A 268 -17.52 -12.66 15.17
C ILE A 268 -17.79 -11.20 14.78
N LEU A 269 -18.26 -10.97 13.55
CA LEU A 269 -18.60 -9.62 13.10
C LEU A 269 -19.77 -9.03 13.90
N GLU A 270 -20.80 -9.82 14.21
CA GLU A 270 -21.92 -9.41 15.06
C GLU A 270 -21.45 -9.01 16.47
N ARG A 271 -20.52 -9.78 17.05
CA ARG A 271 -19.88 -9.45 18.33
C ARG A 271 -19.15 -8.10 18.28
N GLU A 272 -18.41 -7.82 17.20
CA GLU A 272 -17.72 -6.54 17.05
C GLU A 272 -18.68 -5.38 16.75
N ILE A 273 -19.74 -5.59 15.97
CA ILE A 273 -20.81 -4.61 15.75
C ILE A 273 -21.49 -4.25 17.08
N ALA A 274 -21.71 -5.22 17.96
CA ALA A 274 -22.32 -4.99 19.27
C ALA A 274 -21.50 -4.07 20.19
N ARG A 275 -20.21 -3.82 19.87
CA ARG A 275 -19.35 -2.86 20.58
C ARG A 275 -19.51 -1.42 20.10
N TYR A 276 -20.37 -1.18 19.12
CA TYR A 276 -20.62 0.15 18.58
C TYR A 276 -21.01 1.15 19.68
N ASP A 277 -20.31 2.28 19.70
CA ASP A 277 -20.62 3.43 20.52
C ASP A 277 -20.36 4.70 19.70
N ALA A 278 -21.41 5.50 19.49
CA ALA A 278 -21.37 6.71 18.67
C ALA A 278 -20.44 7.79 19.28
N GLN A 279 -20.37 7.89 20.60
CA GLN A 279 -19.51 8.85 21.29
C GLN A 279 -18.05 8.42 21.25
N ASP A 280 -17.78 7.12 21.44
CA ASP A 280 -16.43 6.56 21.33
C ASP A 280 -15.88 6.70 19.91
N ALA A 281 -16.67 6.35 18.88
CA ALA A 281 -16.26 6.53 17.49
C ALA A 281 -15.95 8.01 17.15
N ALA A 282 -16.71 8.96 17.72
CA ALA A 282 -16.40 10.37 17.57
C ALA A 282 -15.09 10.78 18.29
N GLN A 283 -14.76 10.15 19.43
CA GLN A 283 -13.46 10.35 20.10
C GLN A 283 -12.32 9.75 19.29
N VAL A 284 -12.48 8.52 18.76
CA VAL A 284 -11.49 7.89 17.87
C VAL A 284 -11.21 8.79 16.67
N SER A 285 -12.25 9.33 16.03
CA SER A 285 -12.09 10.25 14.90
C SER A 285 -11.26 11.48 15.25
N ARG A 286 -11.54 12.13 16.39
CA ARG A 286 -10.74 13.27 16.88
C ARG A 286 -9.27 12.88 17.08
N SER A 287 -9.00 11.72 17.67
CA SER A 287 -7.63 11.23 17.87
C SER A 287 -6.90 10.92 16.56
N ILE A 288 -7.59 10.33 15.57
CA ILE A 288 -7.02 10.08 14.25
C ILE A 288 -6.70 11.40 13.54
N ARG A 289 -7.63 12.36 13.54
CA ARG A 289 -7.40 13.68 12.95
C ARG A 289 -6.24 14.42 13.62
N ALA A 290 -6.04 14.25 14.92
CA ALA A 290 -4.93 14.87 15.64
C ALA A 290 -3.56 14.22 15.37
N SER A 291 -3.52 12.98 14.85
CA SER A 291 -2.29 12.16 14.77
C SER A 291 -1.97 11.59 13.38
N ALA A 292 -2.87 11.72 12.42
CA ALA A 292 -2.75 11.09 11.10
C ALA A 292 -2.91 12.08 9.94
N ASP A 293 -2.73 13.39 10.18
CA ASP A 293 -2.68 14.37 9.11
C ASP A 293 -1.51 14.07 8.16
N ARG A 294 -1.75 14.32 6.86
CA ARG A 294 -0.75 14.17 5.81
C ARG A 294 0.38 15.17 5.95
N GLU A 295 0.11 16.41 6.33
CA GLU A 295 1.13 17.46 6.35
C GLU A 295 2.33 17.11 7.26
N PRO A 296 2.14 16.77 8.55
CA PRO A 296 3.27 16.41 9.43
C PRO A 296 4.03 15.17 8.97
N ALA A 297 3.35 14.21 8.33
CA ALA A 297 4.00 13.03 7.78
C ALA A 297 4.90 13.39 6.58
N ILE A 298 4.45 14.29 5.71
CA ILE A 298 5.25 14.77 4.57
C ILE A 298 6.45 15.60 5.06
N GLU A 299 6.28 16.41 6.11
CA GLU A 299 7.40 17.16 6.72
C GLU A 299 8.49 16.21 7.23
N GLN A 300 8.13 15.17 8.00
CA GLN A 300 9.09 14.15 8.46
C GLN A 300 9.80 13.45 7.30
N ILE A 301 9.08 13.17 6.20
CA ILE A 301 9.65 12.57 5.00
C ILE A 301 10.66 13.52 4.34
N VAL A 302 10.33 14.81 4.22
CA VAL A 302 11.22 15.83 3.62
C VAL A 302 12.45 16.07 4.49
N GLU A 303 12.32 16.11 5.81
CA GLU A 303 13.46 16.19 6.73
C GLU A 303 14.40 14.99 6.53
N LEU A 304 13.86 13.78 6.50
CA LEU A 304 14.62 12.56 6.22
C LEU A 304 15.35 12.63 4.87
N TYR A 305 14.73 13.19 3.84
CA TYR A 305 15.35 13.36 2.53
C TYR A 305 16.58 14.25 2.60
N TYR A 306 16.47 15.39 3.27
CA TYR A 306 17.59 16.31 3.44
C TYR A 306 18.72 15.70 4.27
N ASP A 307 18.40 14.91 5.30
CA ASP A 307 19.41 14.17 6.07
C ASP A 307 20.18 13.18 5.21
N VAL A 308 19.46 12.42 4.38
CA VAL A 308 20.06 11.42 3.48
C VAL A 308 20.91 12.06 2.39
N VAL A 309 20.47 13.17 1.80
CA VAL A 309 21.26 13.92 0.82
C VAL A 309 22.56 14.44 1.46
N ARG A 310 22.48 15.07 2.64
CA ARG A 310 23.66 15.58 3.36
C ARG A 310 24.63 14.45 3.76
N GLU A 311 24.11 13.33 4.26
CA GLU A 311 24.93 12.16 4.60
C GLU A 311 25.67 11.64 3.37
N PHE A 312 24.97 11.47 2.25
CA PHE A 312 25.56 10.97 1.02
C PHE A 312 26.66 11.88 0.46
N GLU A 313 26.45 13.21 0.48
CA GLU A 313 27.45 14.20 0.06
C GLU A 313 28.74 14.13 0.90
N SER A 314 28.63 13.75 2.18
CA SER A 314 29.76 13.62 3.09
C SER A 314 30.42 12.22 3.09
N THR A 315 29.77 11.23 2.47
CA THR A 315 30.19 9.82 2.53
C THR A 315 31.24 9.52 1.46
N ASN A 316 32.35 8.89 1.85
CA ASN A 316 33.28 8.33 0.88
C ASN A 316 32.69 7.05 0.27
N ARG A 317 32.54 7.01 -1.05
CA ARG A 317 31.80 5.95 -1.75
C ARG A 317 32.65 4.69 -1.93
N ASP A 318 32.14 3.55 -1.43
CA ASP A 318 32.67 2.22 -1.72
C ASP A 318 32.08 1.68 -3.04
N LEU A 319 32.67 2.11 -4.18
CA LEU A 319 32.22 1.71 -5.51
C LEU A 319 32.30 0.20 -5.73
N ASP A 320 33.30 -0.47 -5.16
CA ASP A 320 33.41 -1.93 -5.22
C ASP A 320 32.30 -2.60 -4.40
N GLY A 321 31.94 -2.02 -3.25
CA GLY A 321 30.81 -2.43 -2.42
C GLY A 321 29.48 -2.29 -3.14
N GLU A 322 29.29 -1.20 -3.87
CA GLU A 322 28.14 -0.98 -4.75
C GLU A 322 28.08 -2.06 -5.84
N ALA A 323 29.16 -2.26 -6.61
CA ALA A 323 29.21 -3.29 -7.65
C ALA A 323 28.96 -4.72 -7.11
N ARG A 324 29.48 -5.05 -5.92
CA ARG A 324 29.18 -6.33 -5.23
C ARG A 324 27.72 -6.45 -4.84
N ALA A 325 27.08 -5.36 -4.40
CA ALA A 325 25.66 -5.36 -4.07
C ALA A 325 24.81 -5.58 -5.32
N GLU A 326 25.15 -4.95 -6.43
CA GLU A 326 24.49 -5.10 -7.73
C GLU A 326 24.60 -6.54 -8.26
N ALA A 327 25.80 -7.15 -8.18
CA ALA A 327 26.00 -8.56 -8.54
C ALA A 327 25.18 -9.52 -7.66
N ARG A 328 25.15 -9.28 -6.33
CA ARG A 328 24.33 -10.08 -5.41
C ARG A 328 22.83 -9.94 -5.70
N TYR A 329 22.38 -8.75 -6.04
CA TYR A 329 21.00 -8.51 -6.44
C TYR A 329 20.61 -9.35 -7.66
N LEU A 330 21.42 -9.38 -8.72
CA LEU A 330 21.15 -10.20 -9.90
C LEU A 330 21.09 -11.71 -9.56
N GLN A 331 21.95 -12.19 -8.65
CA GLN A 331 21.89 -13.57 -8.17
C GLN A 331 20.59 -13.87 -7.41
N GLN A 332 20.14 -12.96 -6.55
CA GLN A 332 18.89 -13.10 -5.80
C GLN A 332 17.68 -13.10 -6.74
N LEU A 333 17.63 -12.15 -7.69
CA LEU A 333 16.56 -12.06 -8.66
C LEU A 333 16.47 -13.31 -9.55
N SER A 334 17.62 -13.86 -9.98
CA SER A 334 17.67 -15.11 -10.74
C SER A 334 17.07 -16.27 -9.95
N ARG A 335 17.43 -16.42 -8.68
CA ARG A 335 16.89 -17.48 -7.81
C ARG A 335 15.39 -17.33 -7.58
N HIS A 336 14.93 -16.10 -7.36
CA HIS A 336 13.50 -15.81 -7.20
C HIS A 336 12.74 -16.19 -8.47
N TYR A 337 13.23 -15.77 -9.64
CA TYR A 337 12.63 -16.12 -10.92
C TYR A 337 12.59 -17.63 -11.16
N GLU A 338 13.67 -18.36 -10.84
CA GLU A 338 13.69 -19.82 -10.94
C GLU A 338 12.65 -20.48 -10.02
N SER A 339 12.54 -20.03 -8.76
CA SER A 339 11.54 -20.52 -7.80
C SER A 339 10.11 -20.26 -8.27
N GLU A 340 9.82 -19.06 -8.76
CA GLU A 340 8.49 -18.70 -9.29
C GLU A 340 8.16 -19.52 -10.53
N ARG A 341 9.10 -19.65 -11.47
CA ARG A 341 8.96 -20.50 -12.65
C ARG A 341 8.67 -21.94 -12.26
N ASP A 342 9.42 -22.51 -11.32
CA ASP A 342 9.24 -23.89 -10.87
C ASP A 342 7.91 -24.09 -10.13
N SER A 343 7.48 -23.11 -9.33
CA SER A 343 6.15 -23.09 -8.70
C SER A 343 5.03 -23.13 -9.74
N ILE A 344 5.11 -22.28 -10.77
CA ILE A 344 4.14 -22.25 -11.88
C ILE A 344 4.14 -23.58 -12.63
N LEU A 345 5.31 -24.10 -13.00
CA LEU A 345 5.45 -25.37 -13.73
C LEU A 345 4.90 -26.57 -12.94
N ASN A 346 5.04 -26.56 -11.62
CA ASN A 346 4.57 -27.62 -10.72
C ASN A 346 3.12 -27.45 -10.25
N SER A 347 2.51 -26.28 -10.52
CA SER A 347 1.10 -26.02 -10.20
C SER A 347 0.18 -27.06 -10.86
N ARG A 348 -0.85 -27.49 -10.12
CA ARG A 348 -1.80 -28.51 -10.63
C ARG A 348 -2.49 -28.05 -11.90
N THR A 349 -2.82 -26.77 -11.98
CA THR A 349 -3.45 -26.12 -13.15
C THR A 349 -2.55 -26.15 -14.37
N PHE A 350 -1.26 -25.83 -14.23
CA PHE A 350 -0.31 -25.90 -15.35
C PHE A 350 -0.06 -27.34 -15.79
N ARG A 351 0.13 -28.27 -14.85
CA ARG A 351 0.30 -29.70 -15.17
C ARG A 351 -0.91 -30.29 -15.88
N TRP A 352 -2.13 -29.97 -15.42
CA TRP A 352 -3.37 -30.35 -16.09
C TRP A 352 -3.48 -29.75 -17.49
N ARG A 353 -3.24 -28.43 -17.65
CA ARG A 353 -3.24 -27.78 -18.98
C ARG A 353 -2.22 -28.42 -19.91
N LYS A 354 -1.00 -28.72 -19.43
CA LYS A 354 0.05 -29.39 -20.20
C LYS A 354 -0.34 -30.82 -20.58
N GLN A 355 -0.97 -31.58 -19.69
CA GLN A 355 -1.50 -32.92 -19.98
C GLN A 355 -2.64 -32.88 -21.01
N ILE A 356 -3.56 -31.92 -20.91
CA ILE A 356 -4.64 -31.71 -21.89
C ILE A 356 -4.07 -31.33 -23.27
N LEU A 357 -3.11 -30.41 -23.32
CA LEU A 357 -2.47 -29.96 -24.57
C LEU A 357 -1.58 -31.04 -25.22
N ASN A 358 -1.10 -32.00 -24.44
CA ASN A 358 -0.32 -33.14 -24.91
C ASN A 358 -1.17 -34.40 -25.15
N SER A 359 -2.48 -34.37 -24.83
CA SER A 359 -3.42 -35.43 -25.20
C SER A 359 -3.65 -35.41 -26.70
N ARG A 360 -3.47 -36.55 -27.37
CA ARG A 360 -3.59 -36.68 -28.84
C ARG A 360 -4.97 -36.26 -29.38
N PHE A 361 -6.04 -36.44 -28.61
CA PHE A 361 -7.41 -36.09 -29.02
C PHE A 361 -7.78 -34.63 -28.72
N VAL A 362 -7.43 -34.10 -27.55
CA VAL A 362 -7.84 -32.75 -27.11
C VAL A 362 -6.84 -31.67 -27.54
N GLY A 363 -5.54 -31.98 -27.53
CA GLY A 363 -4.48 -31.09 -28.00
C GLY A 363 -4.52 -30.83 -29.51
N GLY A 364 -5.00 -31.80 -30.30
CA GLY A 364 -5.23 -31.63 -31.74
C GLY A 364 -6.39 -30.67 -32.06
N LEU A 365 -7.47 -30.76 -31.28
CA LEU A 365 -8.64 -29.88 -31.43
C LEU A 365 -8.31 -28.44 -31.00
N LEU A 366 -7.65 -28.25 -29.85
CA LEU A 366 -7.30 -26.93 -29.33
C LEU A 366 -6.27 -26.18 -30.20
N ARG A 367 -5.31 -26.90 -30.83
CA ARG A 367 -4.37 -26.31 -31.78
C ARG A 367 -5.02 -25.88 -33.10
N SER A 368 -6.15 -26.47 -33.49
CA SER A 368 -6.88 -26.04 -34.70
C SER A 368 -7.75 -24.81 -34.45
N PHE A 369 -8.28 -24.65 -33.23
CA PHE A 369 -9.02 -23.45 -32.80
C PHE A 369 -8.12 -22.22 -32.59
N ALA A 370 -6.87 -22.40 -32.15
CA ALA A 370 -5.91 -21.29 -31.97
C ALA A 370 -5.29 -20.78 -33.28
N LYS A 371 -5.61 -21.37 -34.43
CA LYS A 371 -5.12 -20.99 -35.77
C LYS A 371 -6.19 -20.32 -36.65
N ARG A 372 -7.34 -19.94 -36.10
CA ARG A 372 -8.37 -19.14 -36.79
C ARG A 372 -8.43 -17.72 -36.27
#